data_AF-A0A0T9V0Q1-F1
#
_entry.id   AF-A0A0T9V0Q1-F1
#
_cell.length_a   1.000
_cell.length_b   1.000
_cell.length_c   1.000
_cell.angle_alpha   90.00
_cell.angle_beta   90.00
_cell.angle_gamma   90.00
#
_symmetry.space_group_name_H-M   'P 1'
#
loop_
_entity.id
_entity.type
_entity.pdbx_description
1 polymer ?
#
loop_
_entity_poly.entity_id
_entity_poly.type
_entity_poly.pdbx_seq_one_letter_code
_entity_poly.pdbx_strand_id
1 'polypeptide(L)'
;MKSHYTMQLPQFAKDFGQSPSDFEVKRKVEETVRLLCKPCNGKGAVSNSCRCNGKGTVVDKEKSEQQGIPVYKTCGKCSGRGYSRLKFSEVYEAITGHLPELASSTCYESFKPFYELLVTKCLMEEGVADSMLAKVTR
;
A
#
# COMPACT_ATOMS: atom_id res chain seq x y z
N MET A 1 19.20 -1.43 0.25
CA MET A 1 19.23 -1.87 1.66
C MET A 1 19.85 -3.25 1.68
N LYS A 2 21.06 -3.39 2.26
CA LYS A 2 21.71 -4.70 2.42
C LYS A 2 20.89 -5.48 3.46
N SER A 3 20.50 -6.71 3.13
CA SER A 3 19.71 -7.57 4.02
C SER A 3 20.54 -8.03 5.23
N HIS A 4 19.97 -7.93 6.43
CA HIS A 4 20.60 -8.36 7.70
C HIS A 4 20.60 -9.89 7.90
N TYR A 5 21.00 -10.67 6.89
CA TYR A 5 21.15 -12.12 7.06
C TYR A 5 22.44 -12.43 7.83
N THR A 6 22.34 -13.28 8.85
CA THR A 6 23.45 -13.77 9.69
C THR A 6 24.18 -14.96 9.06
N MET A 7 24.46 -14.93 7.75
CA MET A 7 25.38 -15.90 7.17
C MET A 7 26.82 -15.50 7.48
N GLN A 8 27.61 -16.41 8.04
CA GLN A 8 29.04 -16.20 8.21
C GLN A 8 29.74 -16.28 6.85
N LEU A 9 30.15 -15.12 6.33
CA LEU A 9 30.93 -15.05 5.10
C LEU A 9 32.36 -15.57 5.33
N PRO A 10 32.94 -16.33 4.38
CA PRO A 10 34.36 -16.63 4.37
C PRO A 10 35.21 -15.35 4.38
N GLN A 11 36.43 -15.42 4.93
CA GLN A 11 37.28 -14.23 5.12
C GLN A 11 37.58 -13.51 3.80
N PHE A 12 37.90 -14.27 2.73
CA PHE A 12 38.16 -13.68 1.41
C PHE A 12 36.97 -12.84 0.90
N ALA A 13 35.73 -13.26 1.15
CA ALA A 13 34.54 -12.54 0.70
C ALA A 13 34.35 -11.21 1.46
N LYS A 14 34.75 -11.16 2.74
CA LYS A 14 34.76 -9.92 3.54
C LYS A 14 35.81 -8.94 3.04
N ASP A 15 36.99 -9.44 2.68
CA ASP A 15 38.11 -8.63 2.18
C ASP A 15 37.76 -7.97 0.83
N PHE A 16 36.91 -8.61 0.02
CA PHE A 16 36.35 -8.04 -1.22
C PHE A 16 35.05 -7.23 -1.02
N GLY A 17 34.64 -6.98 0.23
CA GLY A 17 33.45 -6.18 0.55
C GLY A 17 32.11 -6.79 0.10
N GLN A 18 32.10 -8.11 -0.18
CA GLN A 18 30.90 -8.83 -0.62
C GLN A 18 29.94 -9.03 0.56
N SER A 19 28.65 -8.97 0.27
CA SER A 19 27.56 -9.15 1.21
C SER A 19 26.87 -10.51 0.99
N PRO A 20 26.16 -11.08 2.00
CA PRO A 20 25.48 -12.36 1.83
C PRO A 20 24.47 -12.39 0.67
N SER A 21 23.87 -11.24 0.34
CA SER A 21 22.96 -11.08 -0.80
C SER A 21 23.63 -11.22 -2.16
N ASP A 22 24.96 -11.09 -2.25
CA ASP A 22 25.70 -11.23 -3.51
C ASP A 22 25.83 -12.71 -3.93
N PHE A 23 25.70 -13.64 -2.98
CA PHE A 23 25.68 -15.08 -3.20
C PHE A 23 24.27 -15.65 -3.38
N GLU A 24 23.23 -14.79 -3.33
CA GLU A 24 21.85 -15.21 -3.47
C GLU A 24 21.56 -15.59 -4.94
N VAL A 25 21.36 -16.89 -5.19
CA VAL A 25 20.96 -17.38 -6.52
C VAL A 25 19.51 -16.97 -6.77
N LYS A 26 19.33 -15.83 -7.42
CA LYS A 26 18.02 -15.35 -7.84
C LYS A 26 17.62 -16.03 -9.14
N ARG A 27 16.51 -16.79 -9.10
CA ARG A 27 15.88 -17.30 -10.33
C ARG A 27 15.44 -16.10 -11.18
N LYS A 28 16.21 -15.77 -12.21
CA LYS A 28 15.80 -14.82 -13.25
C LYS A 28 14.83 -15.55 -14.19
N VAL A 29 13.53 -15.31 -14.02
CA VAL A 29 12.53 -15.73 -14.99
C VAL A 29 12.34 -14.55 -15.95
N GLU A 30 12.87 -14.66 -17.16
CA GLU A 30 12.56 -13.71 -18.22
C GLU A 30 11.17 -14.03 -18.78
N GLU A 31 10.28 -13.04 -18.75
CA GLU A 31 8.92 -13.19 -19.28
C GLU A 31 8.99 -13.22 -20.81
N THR A 32 8.95 -14.42 -21.40
CA THR A 32 9.09 -14.63 -22.86
C THR A 32 7.88 -14.12 -23.66
N VAL A 33 6.71 -13.96 -23.01
CA VAL A 33 5.47 -13.45 -23.59
C VAL A 33 4.78 -12.58 -22.54
N ARG A 34 4.38 -11.34 -22.88
CA ARG A 34 3.70 -10.38 -21.97
C ARG A 34 2.29 -10.86 -21.57
N LEU A 35 2.22 -11.93 -20.79
CA LEU A 35 0.98 -12.52 -20.27
C LEU A 35 0.71 -12.07 -18.82
N LEU A 36 1.72 -11.53 -18.13
CA LEU A 36 1.56 -11.05 -16.77
C LEU A 36 0.81 -9.73 -16.77
N CYS A 37 -0.36 -9.76 -16.16
CA CYS A 37 -1.13 -8.58 -15.83
C CYS A 37 -0.27 -7.64 -14.96
N LYS A 38 0.21 -6.53 -15.54
CA LYS A 38 1.07 -5.54 -14.88
C LYS A 38 0.60 -5.11 -13.47
N PRO A 39 -0.71 -4.87 -13.22
CA PRO A 39 -1.15 -4.44 -11.90
C PRO A 39 -1.10 -5.54 -10.83
N CYS A 40 -1.33 -6.82 -11.16
CA CYS A 40 -1.28 -7.91 -10.17
C CYS A 40 0.02 -8.74 -10.24
N ASN A 41 0.82 -8.58 -11.30
CA ASN A 41 2.02 -9.35 -11.61
C ASN A 41 1.81 -10.87 -11.47
N GLY A 42 0.65 -11.37 -11.92
CA GLY A 42 0.27 -12.79 -11.83
C GLY A 42 -0.31 -13.25 -10.49
N LYS A 43 -0.48 -12.36 -9.50
CA LYS A 43 -1.02 -12.72 -8.17
C LYS A 43 -2.53 -12.94 -8.11
N GLY A 44 -3.25 -12.65 -9.19
CA GLY A 44 -4.73 -12.75 -9.23
C GLY A 44 -5.49 -11.69 -8.43
N ALA A 45 -4.82 -10.93 -7.55
CA ALA A 45 -5.42 -9.84 -6.78
C ALA A 45 -4.56 -8.57 -6.85
N VAL A 46 -5.23 -7.41 -6.90
CA VAL A 46 -4.60 -6.09 -6.80
C VAL A 46 -4.87 -5.55 -5.40
N SER A 47 -3.83 -5.20 -4.65
CA SER A 47 -4.00 -4.62 -3.32
C SER A 47 -4.41 -3.15 -3.43
N ASN A 48 -5.44 -2.74 -2.68
CA ASN A 48 -5.81 -1.33 -2.53
C ASN A 48 -4.91 -0.59 -1.51
N SER A 49 -3.87 -1.26 -1.02
CA SER A 49 -2.87 -0.68 -0.14
C SER A 49 -2.18 0.50 -0.82
N CYS A 50 -2.02 1.59 -0.08
CA CYS A 50 -1.19 2.70 -0.51
C CYS A 50 0.25 2.23 -0.74
N ARG A 51 1.00 2.99 -1.54
CA ARG A 51 2.43 2.73 -1.82
C ARG A 51 3.33 2.78 -0.59
N CYS A 52 2.83 3.23 0.57
CA CYS A 52 3.49 3.03 1.86
C CYS A 52 3.36 1.58 2.39
N ASN A 53 2.82 0.65 1.59
CA ASN A 53 2.52 -0.73 1.94
C ASN A 53 1.53 -0.85 3.12
N GLY A 54 0.50 0.00 3.15
CA GLY A 54 -0.49 -0.04 4.24
C GLY A 54 -0.07 0.66 5.53
N LYS A 55 1.20 1.05 5.70
CA LYS A 55 1.72 1.51 7.01
C LYS A 55 1.17 2.85 7.49
N GLY A 56 0.58 3.66 6.59
CA GLY A 56 0.15 5.02 6.93
C GLY A 56 1.28 6.02 7.19
N THR A 57 2.52 5.56 7.36
CA THR A 57 3.71 6.37 7.66
C THR A 57 4.81 6.19 6.60
N VAL A 58 5.68 7.19 6.48
CA VAL A 58 6.86 7.20 5.61
C VAL A 58 8.04 7.79 6.38
N VAL A 59 9.26 7.37 6.05
CA VAL A 59 10.47 7.90 6.68
C VAL A 59 10.65 9.38 6.32
N ASP A 60 10.86 10.22 7.34
CA ASP A 60 11.19 11.62 7.20
C ASP A 60 12.70 11.77 7.06
N LYS A 61 13.19 11.87 5.82
CA LYS A 61 14.63 11.87 5.52
C LYS A 61 15.38 12.97 6.26
N GLU A 62 14.86 14.19 6.21
CA GLU A 62 15.48 15.37 6.82
C GLU A 62 15.67 15.20 8.33
N LYS A 63 14.61 14.80 9.03
CA LYS A 63 14.69 14.56 10.48
C LYS A 63 15.52 13.33 10.83
N SER A 64 15.46 12.30 9.99
CA SER A 64 16.25 11.08 10.20
C SER A 64 17.74 11.34 10.07
N GLU A 65 18.14 12.18 9.13
CA GLU A 65 19.54 12.59 8.93
C GLU A 65 20.03 13.48 10.08
N GLN A 66 19.18 14.40 10.57
CA GLN A 66 19.50 15.26 11.71
C GLN A 66 19.70 14.48 13.02
N GLN A 67 18.89 13.45 13.26
CA GLN A 67 18.91 12.69 14.51
C GLN A 67 19.78 11.42 14.44
N GLY A 68 20.21 11.02 13.24
CA GLY A 68 20.95 9.76 13.02
C GLY A 68 20.10 8.49 13.23
N ILE A 69 18.80 8.63 13.45
CA ILE A 69 17.84 7.55 13.76
C ILE A 69 16.62 7.71 12.83
N PRO A 70 16.00 6.62 12.33
CA PRO A 70 14.81 6.72 11.48
C PRO A 70 13.64 7.41 12.18
N VAL A 71 13.26 8.60 11.69
CA VAL A 71 12.08 9.34 12.10
C VAL A 71 10.97 9.10 11.09
N TYR A 72 9.74 8.86 11.55
CA TYR A 72 8.60 8.61 10.68
C TYR A 72 7.64 9.81 10.68
N LYS A 73 7.10 10.13 9.51
CA LYS A 73 6.02 11.10 9.33
C LYS A 73 4.81 10.44 8.67
N THR A 74 3.66 11.10 8.75
CA THR A 74 2.44 10.66 8.08
C THR A 74 2.65 10.58 6.56
N CYS A 75 2.18 9.52 5.93
CA CYS A 75 2.26 9.36 4.50
C CYS A 75 1.39 10.41 3.79
N GLY A 76 2.00 11.29 2.99
CA GLY A 76 1.28 12.33 2.25
C GLY A 76 0.31 11.82 1.18
N LYS A 77 0.44 10.56 0.73
CA LYS A 77 -0.45 9.99 -0.30
C LYS A 77 -1.77 9.47 0.26
N CYS A 78 -1.73 8.70 1.35
CA CYS A 78 -2.93 8.19 2.00
C CYS A 78 -3.38 9.04 3.20
N SER A 79 -2.63 10.07 3.56
CA SER A 79 -2.87 10.91 4.74
C SER A 79 -3.00 10.09 6.02
N GLY A 80 -2.15 9.06 6.18
CA GLY A 80 -2.19 8.19 7.37
C GLY A 80 -3.05 6.93 7.26
N ARG A 81 -3.97 6.84 6.30
CA ARG A 81 -4.95 5.72 6.22
C ARG A 81 -4.40 4.37 5.76
N GLY A 82 -3.25 4.36 5.08
CA GLY A 82 -2.68 3.12 4.55
C GLY A 82 -3.29 2.59 3.25
N TYR A 83 -4.46 3.06 2.80
CA TYR A 83 -5.08 2.68 1.52
C TYR A 83 -5.50 3.90 0.68
N SER A 84 -5.77 3.68 -0.61
CA SER A 84 -6.27 4.74 -1.49
C SER A 84 -7.74 5.04 -1.20
N ARG A 85 -8.12 6.32 -1.22
CA ARG A 85 -9.53 6.72 -1.14
C ARG A 85 -10.17 6.49 -2.50
N LEU A 86 -11.13 5.56 -2.58
CA LEU A 86 -12.03 5.45 -3.73
C LEU A 86 -12.75 6.78 -3.88
N LYS A 87 -12.69 7.43 -5.04
CA LYS A 87 -13.39 8.71 -5.26
C LYS A 87 -14.80 8.44 -5.77
N PHE A 88 -15.75 9.32 -5.45
CA PHE A 88 -17.08 9.23 -6.05
C PHE A 88 -17.05 9.32 -7.58
N SER A 89 -16.06 10.01 -8.18
CA SER A 89 -15.89 10.04 -9.63
C SER A 89 -15.68 8.65 -10.24
N GLU A 90 -14.88 7.80 -9.59
CA GLU A 90 -14.60 6.43 -10.06
C GLU A 90 -15.86 5.55 -9.90
N VAL A 91 -16.62 5.78 -8.83
CA VAL A 91 -17.92 5.12 -8.61
C VAL A 91 -18.93 5.57 -9.65
N TYR A 92 -18.98 6.87 -9.95
CA TYR A 92 -19.85 7.44 -10.96
C TYR A 92 -19.57 6.85 -12.34
N GLU A 93 -18.29 6.77 -12.75
CA GLU A 93 -17.90 6.13 -14.01
C GLU A 93 -18.39 4.67 -14.08
N ALA A 94 -18.22 3.91 -13.00
CA ALA A 94 -18.72 2.54 -12.91
C ALA A 94 -20.26 2.46 -13.00
N ILE A 95 -20.98 3.34 -12.29
CA ILE A 95 -22.46 3.42 -12.35
C ILE A 95 -22.91 3.73 -13.78
N THR A 96 -22.33 4.74 -14.42
CA THR A 96 -22.69 5.12 -15.80
C THR A 96 -22.35 4.03 -16.82
N GLY A 97 -21.33 3.21 -16.55
CA GLY A 97 -21.00 2.05 -17.38
C GLY A 97 -22.04 0.92 -17.29
N HIS A 98 -22.75 0.81 -16.18
CA HIS A 98 -23.80 -0.19 -15.96
C HIS A 98 -25.22 0.33 -16.25
N LEU A 99 -25.48 1.61 -16.01
CA LEU A 99 -26.77 2.29 -16.15
C LEU A 99 -26.57 3.60 -16.94
N PRO A 100 -26.37 3.53 -18.26
CA PRO A 100 -26.07 4.71 -19.09
C PRO A 100 -27.25 5.70 -19.21
N GLU A 101 -28.48 5.24 -19.04
CA GLU A 101 -29.70 6.07 -19.06
C GLU A 101 -29.87 6.93 -17.80
N LEU A 102 -29.10 6.67 -16.75
CA LEU A 102 -29.23 7.38 -15.48
C LEU A 102 -28.66 8.79 -15.60
N ALA A 103 -29.47 9.79 -15.24
CA ALA A 103 -29.05 11.19 -15.26
C ALA A 103 -27.91 11.44 -14.26
N SER A 104 -26.95 12.26 -14.66
CA SER A 104 -25.83 12.65 -13.80
C SER A 104 -26.30 13.32 -12.51
N SER A 105 -27.35 14.16 -12.58
CA SER A 105 -27.98 14.77 -11.41
C SER A 105 -28.43 13.72 -10.38
N THR A 106 -29.13 12.68 -10.82
CA THR A 106 -29.60 11.60 -9.94
C THR A 106 -28.43 10.86 -9.27
N CYS A 107 -27.31 10.64 -9.98
CA CYS A 107 -26.11 10.07 -9.38
C CYS A 107 -25.57 10.93 -8.23
N TYR A 108 -25.43 12.24 -8.45
CA TYR A 108 -24.88 13.13 -7.42
C TYR A 108 -25.86 13.43 -6.27
N GLU A 109 -27.16 13.44 -6.52
CA GLU A 109 -28.18 13.71 -5.50
C GLU A 109 -28.51 12.49 -4.66
N SER A 110 -28.64 11.30 -5.27
CA SER A 110 -29.10 10.09 -4.57
C SER A 110 -27.96 9.13 -4.23
N PHE A 111 -27.05 8.87 -5.16
CA PHE A 111 -26.01 7.85 -4.97
C PHE A 111 -24.79 8.36 -4.21
N LYS A 112 -24.42 9.65 -4.35
CA LYS A 112 -23.28 10.23 -3.63
C LYS A 112 -23.49 10.18 -2.10
N PRO A 113 -24.63 10.61 -1.53
CA PRO A 113 -24.84 10.50 -0.09
C PRO A 113 -24.79 9.04 0.40
N PHE A 114 -25.33 8.11 -0.38
CA PHE A 114 -25.28 6.68 -0.05
C PHE A 114 -23.85 6.14 -0.04
N TYR A 115 -23.05 6.49 -1.06
CA TYR A 115 -21.62 6.15 -1.09
C TYR A 115 -20.87 6.75 0.12
N GLU A 116 -21.12 8.02 0.47
CA GLU A 116 -20.48 8.66 1.63
C GLU A 116 -20.87 8.00 2.95
N LEU A 117 -22.12 7.56 3.09
CA LEU A 117 -22.59 6.78 4.23
C LEU A 117 -21.84 5.44 4.35
N LEU A 118 -21.68 4.71 3.24
CA LEU A 118 -20.95 3.44 3.23
C LEU A 118 -19.49 3.62 3.64
N VAL A 119 -18.81 4.63 3.08
CA VAL A 119 -17.43 4.97 3.47
C VAL A 119 -17.36 5.29 4.96
N THR A 120 -18.31 6.07 5.46
CA THR A 120 -18.36 6.45 6.88
C THR A 120 -18.55 5.23 7.78
N LYS A 121 -19.44 4.30 7.40
CA LYS A 121 -19.65 3.06 8.15
C LYS A 121 -18.37 2.21 8.21
N CYS A 122 -17.63 2.08 7.12
CA CYS A 122 -16.35 1.38 7.13
C CYS A 122 -15.35 2.01 8.10
N LEU A 123 -15.25 3.34 8.13
CA LEU A 123 -14.35 4.05 9.06
C LEU A 123 -14.78 3.89 10.53
N MET A 124 -16.09 3.85 10.79
CA MET A 124 -16.61 3.57 12.13
C MET A 124 -16.20 2.17 12.60
N GLU A 125 -16.37 1.15 11.76
CA GLU A 125 -15.97 -0.22 12.10
C GLU A 125 -14.45 -0.37 12.25
N GLU A 126 -13.66 0.31 11.42
CA GLU A 126 -12.20 0.40 11.58
C GLU A 126 -11.84 0.95 12.96
N GLY A 127 -12.48 2.04 13.39
CA GLY A 127 -12.29 2.61 14.72
C GLY A 127 -12.72 1.70 15.87
N VAL A 128 -13.79 0.91 15.70
CA VAL A 128 -14.19 -0.10 16.70
C VAL A 128 -13.13 -1.20 16.78
N ALA A 129 -12.64 -1.71 15.65
CA ALA A 129 -11.61 -2.74 15.60
C ALA A 129 -10.32 -2.26 16.27
N ASP A 130 -9.87 -1.04 15.97
CA ASP A 130 -8.70 -0.42 16.62
C ASP A 130 -8.90 -0.27 18.12
N SER A 131 -10.09 0.15 18.55
CA SER A 131 -10.42 0.28 19.98
C SER A 131 -10.39 -1.06 20.70
N MET A 132 -10.85 -2.13 20.06
CA MET A 132 -10.79 -3.48 20.64
C MET A 132 -9.36 -4.01 20.69
N LEU A 133 -8.57 -3.79 19.64
CA LEU A 133 -7.17 -4.18 19.60
C LEU A 133 -6.34 -3.44 20.66
N ALA A 134 -6.63 -2.15 20.88
CA ALA A 134 -5.96 -1.35 21.90
C ALA A 134 -6.18 -1.90 23.31
N LYS A 135 -7.36 -2.45 23.62
CA LYS A 135 -7.67 -3.05 24.94
C LYS A 135 -6.83 -4.30 25.27
N VAL A 136 -6.30 -4.98 24.26
CA VAL A 136 -5.54 -6.24 24.43
C VAL A 136 -4.03 -6.01 24.30
N THR A 137 -3.62 -4.93 23.63
CA THR A 137 -2.22 -4.63 23.32
C THR A 137 -1.60 -3.53 24.18
N ARG A 138 -2.41 -2.72 24.87
CA ARG A 138 -1.98 -1.74 25.89
C ARG A 138 -2.54 -2.11 27.24
#